data_AF-A0A349M2Y7-F1
#
_entry.id   AF-A0A349M2Y7-F1
#
_cell.length_a   1.000
_cell.length_b   1.000
_cell.length_c   1.000
_cell.angle_alpha   90.00
_cell.angle_beta   90.00
_cell.angle_gamma   90.00
#
_symmetry.space_group_name_H-M   'P 1'
#
loop_
_entity.id
_entity.type
_entity.pdbx_description
1 polymer ?
#
loop_
_entity_poly.entity_id
_entity_poly.type
_entity_poly.pdbx_seq_one_letter_code
_entity_poly.pdbx_strand_id
1 'polypeptide(L)'
;MRGLHVRQEIPFSSARKWSALVVDESTLRGVYVLGAPDVLRPFLVPDSNLGVFVAEETGRGLRVLLFARSPEPVQFQQLAGEPCLPQGLIPLGAISLRDTLRPEARETLAQFVALGVQVKIISGDHPRTVTALATQVGLGE
;
A
#
# COMPACT_ATOMS: atom_id res chain seq x y z
N MET A 1 17.99 -4.32 23.39
CA MET A 1 16.74 -3.74 22.89
C MET A 1 15.60 -4.53 23.51
N ARG A 2 14.82 -3.94 24.43
CA ARG A 2 13.60 -4.61 24.94
C ARG A 2 12.61 -4.70 23.78
N GLY A 3 12.01 -5.87 23.58
CA GLY A 3 11.02 -6.09 22.52
C GLY A 3 9.78 -5.25 22.78
N LEU A 4 9.22 -4.68 21.72
CA LEU A 4 8.00 -3.88 21.76
C LEU A 4 6.83 -4.73 22.27
N HIS A 5 6.12 -4.31 23.32
CA HIS A 5 4.92 -5.00 23.79
C HIS A 5 3.71 -4.69 22.90
N VAL A 6 3.49 -5.54 21.90
CA VAL A 6 2.33 -5.50 21.01
C VAL A 6 1.15 -6.18 21.70
N ARG A 7 0.09 -5.42 21.99
CA ARG A 7 -1.15 -5.93 22.60
C ARG A 7 -2.01 -6.70 21.60
N GLN A 8 -2.02 -6.25 20.36
CA GLN A 8 -2.79 -6.88 19.28
C GLN A 8 -2.09 -6.63 17.94
N GLU A 9 -2.02 -7.67 17.11
CA GLU A 9 -1.58 -7.58 15.71
C GLU A 9 -2.73 -7.94 14.79
N ILE A 10 -2.99 -7.09 13.80
CA ILE A 10 -3.85 -7.39 12.67
C ILE A 10 -2.96 -7.64 11.46
N PRO A 11 -2.77 -8.91 11.06
CA PRO A 11 -1.93 -9.23 9.91
C PRO A 11 -2.57 -8.70 8.63
N PHE A 12 -1.71 -8.44 7.65
CA PHE A 12 -2.15 -8.05 6.31
C PHE A 12 -3.03 -9.13 5.67
N SER A 13 -4.08 -8.71 4.96
CA SER A 13 -4.77 -9.57 3.99
C SER A 13 -5.05 -8.79 2.72
N SER A 14 -5.05 -9.48 1.58
CA SER A 14 -5.36 -8.86 0.27
C SER A 14 -6.78 -8.30 0.21
N ALA A 15 -7.73 -8.88 0.95
CA ALA A 15 -9.10 -8.40 1.04
C ALA A 15 -9.20 -7.04 1.74
N ARG A 16 -8.41 -6.83 2.80
CA ARG A 16 -8.39 -5.58 3.57
C ARG A 16 -7.41 -4.55 3.01
N LYS A 17 -6.29 -4.99 2.42
CA LYS A 17 -5.18 -4.15 1.94
C LYS A 17 -4.54 -3.27 3.02
N TRP A 18 -4.62 -3.67 4.28
CA TRP A 18 -3.95 -3.00 5.41
C TRP A 18 -3.58 -4.00 6.50
N SER A 19 -2.67 -3.59 7.37
CA SER A 19 -2.24 -4.26 8.59
C SER A 19 -2.13 -3.24 9.72
N ALA A 20 -2.20 -3.70 10.97
CA ALA A 20 -2.09 -2.81 12.12
C ALA A 20 -1.47 -3.46 13.35
N LEU A 21 -0.90 -2.61 14.20
CA LEU A 21 -0.41 -2.98 15.52
C LEU A 21 -1.06 -2.09 16.57
N VAL A 22 -1.49 -2.69 17.68
CA VAL A 22 -1.88 -1.99 18.90
C VAL A 22 -0.73 -2.13 19.90
N VAL A 23 -0.16 -0.99 20.30
CA VAL A 23 1.01 -0.92 21.17
C VAL A 23 0.62 -0.12 22.41
N ASP A 24 0.96 -0.63 23.58
CA ASP A 24 0.63 0.00 24.86
C ASP A 24 1.88 0.19 25.72
N GLU A 25 2.93 0.74 25.10
CA GLU A 25 4.17 1.16 25.78
C GLU A 25 4.28 2.68 25.80
N SER A 26 4.86 3.23 26.87
CA SER A 26 4.89 4.68 27.14
C SER A 26 5.44 5.55 26.02
N THR A 27 6.33 5.02 25.16
CA THR A 27 6.97 5.77 24.06
C THR A 27 6.28 5.60 22.71
N LEU A 28 5.52 4.52 22.51
CA LEU A 28 4.89 4.13 21.24
C LEU A 28 3.44 3.71 21.44
N ARG A 29 2.74 4.36 22.37
CA ARG A 29 1.35 4.06 22.69
C ARG A 29 0.43 4.44 21.53
N GLY A 30 -0.45 3.53 21.13
CA GLY A 30 -1.47 3.78 20.13
C GLY A 30 -1.73 2.62 19.18
N VAL A 31 -2.54 2.90 18.16
CA VAL A 31 -2.74 2.04 16.99
C VAL A 31 -1.89 2.56 15.86
N TYR A 32 -1.13 1.69 15.19
CA TYR A 32 -0.36 2.02 13.99
C TYR A 32 -0.90 1.20 12.82
N VAL A 33 -1.22 1.86 11.73
CA VAL A 33 -1.85 1.26 10.55
C VAL A 33 -0.98 1.52 9.34
N LEU A 34 -0.69 0.48 8.57
CA LEU A 34 -0.04 0.55 7.27
C LEU A 34 -0.94 -0.09 6.22
N GLY A 35 -1.23 0.63 5.13
CA GLY A 35 -2.04 0.06 4.06
C GLY A 35 -2.18 0.92 2.81
N ALA A 36 -3.06 0.47 1.92
CA ALA A 36 -3.28 1.12 0.63
C ALA A 36 -3.99 2.49 0.78
N PRO A 37 -3.61 3.52 0.00
CA PRO A 37 -4.19 4.85 0.14
C PRO A 37 -5.71 4.90 -0.08
N ASP A 38 -6.23 4.14 -1.04
CA ASP A 38 -7.67 4.03 -1.34
C ASP A 38 -8.47 3.46 -0.16
N VAL A 39 -7.86 2.59 0.65
CA VAL A 39 -8.50 1.98 1.82
C VAL A 39 -8.37 2.85 3.07
N LEU A 40 -7.23 3.50 3.30
CA LEU A 40 -7.02 4.27 4.52
C LEU A 40 -7.68 5.65 4.48
N ARG A 41 -7.75 6.29 3.29
CA ARG A 41 -8.26 7.67 3.12
C ARG A 41 -9.60 7.95 3.84
N PRO A 42 -10.63 7.09 3.78
CA PRO A 42 -11.91 7.34 4.46
C PRO A 42 -11.83 7.42 5.99
N PHE A 43 -10.74 6.91 6.59
CA PHE A 43 -10.54 6.85 8.04
C PHE A 43 -9.58 7.92 8.56
N LEU A 44 -8.90 8.65 7.67
CA LEU A 44 -7.96 9.67 8.06
C LEU A 44 -8.67 10.96 8.49
N VAL A 45 -8.05 11.71 9.40
CA VAL A 45 -8.37 13.13 9.55
C VAL A 45 -8.09 13.86 8.23
N PRO A 46 -8.85 14.92 7.88
CA PRO A 46 -8.57 15.69 6.67
C PRO A 46 -7.14 16.22 6.63
N ASP A 47 -6.41 15.90 5.57
CA ASP A 47 -5.04 16.37 5.31
C ASP A 47 -4.96 16.89 3.87
N SER A 48 -4.53 18.14 3.71
CA SER A 48 -4.50 18.81 2.41
C SER A 48 -3.37 18.35 1.49
N ASN A 49 -2.27 17.80 2.02
CA ASN A 49 -1.03 17.59 1.24
C ASN A 49 -0.80 16.12 0.85
N LEU A 50 -1.24 15.17 1.67
CA LEU A 50 -1.03 13.75 1.42
C LEU A 50 -1.71 13.26 0.13
N GLY A 51 -2.87 13.83 -0.20
CA GLY A 51 -3.62 13.48 -1.40
C GLY A 51 -2.84 13.76 -2.70
N VAL A 52 -2.20 14.93 -2.77
CA VAL A 52 -1.39 15.37 -3.92
C VAL A 52 -0.17 14.46 -4.08
N PHE A 53 0.60 14.25 -3.01
CA PHE A 53 1.77 13.38 -3.03
C PHE A 53 1.43 11.97 -3.52
N VAL A 54 0.37 11.36 -2.99
CA VAL A 54 -0.04 10.00 -3.40
C VAL A 54 -0.39 9.97 -4.89
N ALA A 55 -1.06 10.99 -5.41
CA ALA A 55 -1.45 11.06 -6.82
C ALA A 55 -0.24 11.18 -7.74
N GLU A 56 0.73 12.03 -7.39
CA GLU A 56 1.98 12.22 -8.15
C GLU A 56 2.80 10.93 -8.20
N GLU A 57 3.04 10.31 -7.06
CA GLU A 57 3.88 9.12 -6.97
C GLU A 57 3.23 7.90 -7.66
N THR A 58 1.91 7.74 -7.51
CA THR A 58 1.15 6.72 -8.26
C THR A 58 1.21 6.99 -9.77
N GLY A 59 1.16 8.27 -10.18
CA GLY A 59 1.31 8.68 -11.58
C GLY A 59 2.68 8.33 -12.16
N ARG A 60 3.73 8.28 -11.32
CA ARG A 60 5.07 7.82 -11.68
C ARG A 60 5.20 6.29 -11.71
N GLY A 61 4.10 5.55 -11.50
CA GLY A 61 4.08 4.10 -11.45
C GLY A 61 4.64 3.51 -10.15
N LEU A 62 4.79 4.31 -9.09
CA LEU A 62 5.26 3.82 -7.81
C LEU A 62 4.10 3.24 -7.00
N ARG A 63 4.39 2.20 -6.23
CA ARG A 63 3.47 1.66 -5.24
C ARG A 63 3.52 2.55 -4.00
N VAL A 64 2.40 3.17 -3.66
CA VAL A 64 2.30 4.05 -2.49
C VAL A 64 1.57 3.34 -1.35
N LEU A 65 2.11 3.41 -0.13
CA LEU A 65 1.45 3.00 1.11
C LEU A 65 1.26 4.21 2.02
N LEU A 66 0.17 4.22 2.80
CA LEU A 66 -0.05 5.21 3.84
C LEU A 66 0.25 4.61 5.21
N PHE A 67 0.93 5.39 6.05
CA PHE A 67 1.17 5.08 7.45
C PHE A 67 0.44 6.10 8.32
N ALA A 68 -0.37 5.60 9.26
CA ALA A 68 -1.20 6.44 10.11
C ALA A 68 -1.26 5.90 11.54
N ARG A 69 -1.68 6.75 12.48
CA ARG A 69 -1.85 6.36 13.88
C ARG A 69 -3.14 6.83 14.51
N SER A 70 -3.60 6.10 15.52
CA SER A 70 -4.48 6.62 16.59
C SER A 70 -3.67 6.71 17.89
N PRO A 71 -3.70 7.82 18.64
CA PRO A 71 -2.96 7.96 19.90
C PRO A 71 -3.40 6.97 20.99
N GLU A 72 -4.67 6.58 20.97
CA GLU A 72 -5.21 5.66 21.97
C GLU A 72 -5.07 4.21 21.52
N PRO A 73 -4.59 3.29 22.37
CA PRO A 73 -4.43 1.87 22.07
C PRO A 73 -5.78 1.15 22.13
N VAL A 74 -6.68 1.54 21.24
CA VAL A 74 -8.03 0.97 21.12
C VAL A 74 -7.97 -0.42 20.52
N GLN A 75 -8.83 -1.31 21.01
CA GLN A 75 -9.03 -2.62 20.41
C GLN A 75 -9.81 -2.49 19.11
N PHE A 76 -9.42 -3.24 18.08
CA PHE A 76 -10.14 -3.25 16.82
C PHE A 76 -11.55 -3.82 17.02
N GLN A 77 -12.56 -3.05 16.61
CA GLN A 77 -13.92 -3.58 16.49
C GLN A 77 -13.98 -4.63 15.38
N GLN A 78 -14.89 -5.59 15.49
CA GLN A 78 -15.13 -6.58 14.46
C GLN A 78 -16.52 -6.41 13.85
N LEU A 79 -16.59 -6.39 12.53
CA LEU A 79 -17.83 -6.43 11.77
C LEU A 79 -17.82 -7.69 10.91
N ALA A 80 -18.84 -8.55 11.10
CA ALA A 80 -18.92 -9.85 10.42
C ALA A 80 -17.64 -10.72 10.58
N GLY A 81 -16.96 -10.62 11.73
CA GLY A 81 -15.72 -11.34 12.04
C GLY A 81 -14.44 -10.67 11.55
N GLU A 82 -14.53 -9.60 10.77
CA GLU A 82 -13.37 -8.87 10.23
C GLU A 82 -13.06 -7.61 11.05
N PRO A 83 -11.79 -7.30 11.33
CA PRO A 83 -11.42 -6.09 12.06
C PRO A 83 -11.71 -4.83 11.23
N CYS A 84 -12.20 -3.78 11.90
CA CYS A 84 -12.52 -2.49 11.29
C CYS A 84 -11.54 -1.39 11.71
N LEU A 85 -11.08 -0.58 10.75
CA LEU A 85 -10.24 0.57 11.04
C LEU A 85 -10.98 1.58 11.93
N PRO A 86 -10.31 2.16 12.95
CA PRO A 86 -10.86 3.27 13.70
C PRO A 86 -10.94 4.53 12.82
N GLN A 87 -11.89 5.40 13.13
CA GLN A 87 -12.01 6.73 12.50
C GLN A 87 -11.00 7.71 13.10
N GLY A 88 -10.68 8.78 12.37
CA GLY A 88 -9.83 9.86 12.85
C GLY A 88 -8.34 9.48 12.96
N LEU A 89 -7.88 8.57 12.11
CA LEU A 89 -6.46 8.22 12.01
C LEU A 89 -5.64 9.44 11.57
N ILE A 90 -4.57 9.72 12.30
CA ILE A 90 -3.62 10.81 12.00
C ILE A 90 -2.60 10.27 11.00
N PRO A 91 -2.50 10.82 9.78
CA PRO A 91 -1.46 10.42 8.84
C PRO A 91 -0.09 10.78 9.40
N LEU A 92 0.83 9.82 9.36
CA LEU A 92 2.23 10.01 9.74
C LEU A 92 3.13 10.14 8.51
N GLY A 93 2.72 9.60 7.37
CA GLY A 93 3.42 9.75 6.11
C GLY A 93 2.92 8.80 5.02
N ALA A 94 3.55 8.93 3.85
CA ALA A 94 3.40 8.02 2.74
C ALA A 94 4.76 7.40 2.40
N ILE A 95 4.74 6.16 1.92
CA ILE A 95 5.92 5.40 1.51
C ILE A 95 5.74 5.07 0.03
N SER A 96 6.65 5.56 -0.81
CA SER A 96 6.72 5.20 -2.23
C SER A 96 7.74 4.08 -2.44
N LEU A 97 7.28 2.99 -3.05
CA LEU A 97 8.09 1.83 -3.41
C LEU A 97 8.15 1.73 -4.93
N ARG A 98 9.35 1.57 -5.48
CA ARG A 98 9.55 1.31 -6.90
C ARG A 98 9.68 -0.20 -7.12
N ASP A 99 8.82 -0.75 -7.97
CA ASP A 99 9.05 -2.08 -8.51
C ASP A 99 10.17 -2.01 -9.54
N THR A 100 11.21 -2.80 -9.31
CA THR A 100 12.34 -2.90 -10.24
C THR A 100 12.08 -4.07 -11.17
N LEU A 101 11.87 -3.77 -12.45
CA LEU A 101 11.80 -4.79 -13.48
C LEU A 101 13.14 -5.54 -13.54
N ARG A 102 13.05 -6.84 -13.83
CA ARG A 102 14.25 -7.63 -14.14
C ARG A 102 14.94 -7.00 -15.36
N PRO A 103 16.28 -6.83 -15.35
CA PRO A 103 17.01 -6.20 -16.45
C PRO A 103 16.66 -6.81 -17.82
N GLU A 104 16.49 -8.12 -17.88
CA GLU A 104 16.18 -8.92 -19.07
C GLU A 104 14.71 -8.86 -19.51
N ALA A 105 13.80 -8.29 -18.70
CA ALA A 105 12.36 -8.37 -18.96
C ALA A 105 11.97 -7.72 -20.29
N ARG A 106 12.54 -6.54 -20.59
CA ARG A 106 12.27 -5.81 -21.84
C ARG A 106 12.74 -6.62 -23.05
N GLU A 107 13.96 -7.12 -23.01
CA GLU A 107 14.53 -7.88 -24.13
C GLU A 107 13.75 -9.18 -24.36
N THR A 108 13.44 -9.90 -23.28
CA THR A 108 12.68 -11.16 -23.32
C THR A 108 11.29 -10.95 -23.94
N LEU A 109 10.57 -9.91 -23.50
CA LEU A 109 9.25 -9.60 -24.03
C LEU A 109 9.31 -9.17 -25.51
N ALA A 110 10.31 -8.39 -25.89
CA ALA A 110 10.52 -8.01 -27.29
C ALA A 110 10.79 -9.22 -28.20
N GLN A 111 11.59 -10.19 -27.74
CA GLN A 111 11.84 -11.44 -28.46
C GLN A 111 10.55 -12.26 -28.65
N PHE A 112 9.72 -12.37 -27.61
CA PHE A 112 8.43 -13.05 -27.74
C PHE A 112 7.51 -12.38 -28.76
N VAL A 113 7.40 -11.05 -28.73
CA VAL A 113 6.60 -10.30 -29.72
C VAL A 113 7.15 -10.52 -31.14
N ALA A 114 8.47 -10.50 -31.33
CA ALA A 114 9.10 -10.74 -32.63
C ALA A 114 8.83 -12.16 -33.18
N LEU A 115 8.61 -13.13 -32.30
CA LEU A 115 8.23 -14.50 -32.65
C LEU A 115 6.71 -14.67 -32.88
N GLY A 116 5.93 -13.59 -32.83
CA GLY A 116 4.48 -13.63 -33.01
C GLY A 116 3.71 -14.10 -31.77
N VAL A 117 4.35 -14.14 -30.59
CA VAL A 117 3.68 -14.50 -29.34
C VAL A 117 2.89 -13.30 -28.82
N GLN A 118 1.61 -13.49 -28.56
CA GLN A 118 0.77 -12.48 -27.93
C GLN A 118 1.02 -12.43 -26.42
N VAL A 119 1.52 -11.30 -25.93
CA VAL A 119 1.75 -11.08 -24.50
C VAL A 119 0.48 -10.55 -23.82
N LYS A 120 0.14 -11.10 -22.64
CA LYS A 120 -0.91 -10.58 -21.77
C LYS A 120 -0.35 -10.34 -20.37
N ILE A 121 -0.62 -9.17 -19.80
CA ILE A 121 -0.25 -8.84 -18.41
C ILE A 121 -1.46 -9.10 -17.51
N ILE A 122 -1.28 -9.95 -16.51
CA ILE A 122 -2.27 -10.21 -15.46
C ILE A 122 -1.67 -9.72 -14.16
N SER A 123 -2.27 -8.70 -13.54
CA SER A 123 -1.81 -8.15 -12.26
C SER A 123 -2.99 -7.84 -11.35
N GLY A 124 -2.77 -7.99 -10.04
CA GLY A 124 -3.68 -7.54 -8.99
C GLY A 124 -3.41 -6.11 -8.50
N ASP A 125 -2.43 -5.43 -9.09
CA ASP A 125 -2.05 -4.07 -8.72
C ASP A 125 -3.00 -3.03 -9.30
N HIS A 126 -2.83 -1.79 -8.83
CA HIS A 126 -3.61 -0.66 -9.33
C HIS A 126 -3.36 -0.45 -10.84
N PRO A 127 -4.39 -0.21 -11.67
CA PRO A 127 -4.25 -0.12 -13.13
C PRO A 127 -3.16 0.85 -13.60
N ARG A 128 -3.02 2.02 -12.94
CA ARG A 128 -1.97 2.99 -13.26
C ARG A 128 -0.55 2.43 -13.09
N THR A 129 -0.32 1.63 -12.06
CA THR A 129 0.98 0.97 -11.81
C THR A 129 1.27 -0.03 -12.91
N VAL A 130 0.27 -0.84 -13.27
CA VAL A 130 0.38 -1.83 -14.34
C VAL A 130 0.69 -1.16 -15.69
N THR A 131 -0.01 -0.07 -16.01
CA THR A 131 0.25 0.71 -17.24
C THR A 131 1.68 1.26 -17.25
N ALA A 132 2.13 1.86 -16.15
CA ALA A 132 3.49 2.40 -16.06
C ALA A 132 4.56 1.30 -16.25
N LEU A 133 4.37 0.12 -15.65
CA LEU A 133 5.25 -1.03 -15.84
C LEU A 133 5.21 -1.57 -17.28
N ALA A 134 4.03 -1.65 -17.89
CA ALA A 134 3.85 -2.08 -19.28
C ALA A 134 4.61 -1.15 -20.24
N THR A 135 4.50 0.18 -20.06
CA THR A 135 5.28 1.16 -20.84
C THR A 135 6.78 0.98 -20.64
N GLN A 136 7.24 0.68 -19.43
CA GLN A 136 8.65 0.42 -19.14
C GLN A 136 9.22 -0.85 -19.80
N VAL A 137 8.38 -1.81 -20.19
CA VAL A 137 8.79 -2.99 -20.97
C VAL A 137 8.47 -2.88 -22.47
N GLY A 138 7.91 -1.76 -22.92
CA GLY A 138 7.59 -1.52 -24.33
C GLY A 138 6.26 -2.11 -24.80
N LEU A 139 5.32 -2.36 -23.88
CA LEU A 139 3.98 -2.92 -24.15
C LEU A 139 2.85 -1.89 -23.95
N GLY A 140 3.17 -0.60 -23.89
CA GLY A 140 2.26 0.47 -23.47
C GLY A 140 1.63 1.31 -24.58
N GLU A 141 1.40 0.74 -25.77
CA GLU A 141 0.55 1.32 -26.82
C GLU A 141 -0.74 0.53 -26.99
#